data_AF-A0A1A8AUI3-F1
#
_entry.id   AF-A0A1A8AUI3-F1
#
_cell.length_a   1.000
_cell.length_b   1.000
_cell.length_c   1.000
_cell.angle_alpha   90.00
_cell.angle_beta   90.00
_cell.angle_gamma   90.00
#
_symmetry.space_group_name_H-M   'P 1'
#
loop_
_entity.id
_entity.type
_entity.pdbx_description
1 polymer ?
#
loop_
_entity_poly.entity_id
_entity_poly.type
_entity_poly.pdbx_seq_one_letter_code
_entity_poly.pdbx_strand_id
1 'polypeptide(L)'
;MDTTNTRSFSEAVCHLLALMLTISRGIHSMPVPTDVPMCTASETAHYSLTFTGKWTQAAFPKQYPVYRPPAQWSKLIGVTHSFDYHMWQSNEFASNGVRE
;
A
#
# COMPACT_ATOMS: atom_id res chain seq x y z
N MET A 1 -58.79 -24.28 2.84
CA MET A 1 -58.30 -23.13 2.07
C MET A 1 -57.34 -22.35 2.95
N ASP A 2 -56.04 -22.66 2.99
CA ASP A 2 -55.06 -21.87 3.80
C ASP A 2 -53.58 -22.11 3.39
N THR A 3 -53.33 -22.61 2.19
CA THR A 3 -51.96 -22.95 1.73
C THR A 3 -51.31 -21.85 0.86
N THR A 4 -52.08 -20.87 0.39
CA THR A 4 -51.60 -19.75 -0.42
C THR A 4 -51.09 -18.57 0.43
N ASN A 5 -51.68 -18.34 1.60
CA ASN A 5 -51.34 -17.23 2.49
C ASN A 5 -49.98 -17.45 3.20
N THR A 6 -49.71 -18.68 3.65
CA THR A 6 -48.44 -19.08 4.25
C THR A 6 -47.26 -19.02 3.28
N ARG A 7 -47.49 -19.32 2.00
CA ARG A 7 -46.50 -19.21 0.93
C ARG A 7 -46.13 -17.76 0.62
N SER A 8 -47.13 -16.87 0.54
CA SER A 8 -46.91 -15.45 0.28
C SER A 8 -46.17 -14.75 1.42
N PHE A 9 -46.46 -15.11 2.68
CA PHE A 9 -45.74 -14.59 3.84
C PHE A 9 -44.28 -15.05 3.88
N SER A 10 -44.02 -16.32 3.57
CA SER A 10 -42.66 -16.87 3.47
C SER A 10 -41.82 -16.17 2.40
N GLU A 11 -42.40 -15.91 1.22
CA GLU A 11 -41.74 -15.16 0.14
C GLU A 11 -41.42 -13.72 0.58
N ALA A 12 -42.36 -13.03 1.22
CA ALA A 12 -42.15 -11.66 1.71
C ALA A 12 -41.03 -11.60 2.77
N VAL A 13 -40.99 -12.57 3.70
CA VAL A 13 -39.93 -12.66 4.71
C VAL A 13 -38.57 -12.95 4.06
N CYS A 14 -38.51 -13.87 3.10
CA CYS A 14 -37.29 -14.15 2.33
C CYS A 14 -36.78 -12.92 1.56
N HIS A 15 -37.69 -12.15 0.93
CA HIS A 15 -37.33 -10.90 0.26
C HIS A 15 -36.81 -9.84 1.24
N LEU A 16 -37.44 -9.72 2.42
CA LEU A 16 -36.99 -8.79 3.46
C LEU A 16 -35.60 -9.18 3.97
N LEU A 17 -35.36 -10.45 4.25
CA LEU A 17 -34.06 -10.96 4.69
C LEU A 17 -32.98 -10.77 3.62
N ALA A 18 -33.29 -11.01 2.35
CA ALA A 18 -32.37 -10.76 1.24
C ALA A 18 -32.01 -9.27 1.11
N LEU A 19 -32.98 -8.37 1.30
CA LEU A 19 -32.75 -6.92 1.29
C LEU A 19 -31.88 -6.47 2.47
N MET A 20 -32.08 -7.03 3.67
CA MET A 20 -31.26 -6.71 4.83
C MET A 20 -29.81 -7.19 4.66
N LEU A 21 -29.61 -8.36 4.03
CA LEU A 21 -28.29 -8.91 3.73
C LEU A 21 -27.55 -8.13 2.62
N THR A 22 -28.26 -7.47 1.69
CA THR A 22 -27.60 -6.60 0.70
C THR A 22 -27.21 -5.24 1.30
N ILE A 23 -28.01 -4.71 2.22
CA ILE A 23 -27.72 -3.43 2.90
C ILE A 23 -26.56 -3.57 3.91
N SER A 24 -26.39 -4.73 4.55
CA SER A 24 -25.33 -4.95 5.54
C SER A 24 -23.91 -5.07 4.98
N ARG A 25 -23.72 -5.10 3.65
CA ARG A 25 -22.39 -5.25 3.01
C ARG A 25 -21.62 -3.92 2.84
N GLY A 26 -22.13 -2.81 3.37
CA GLY A 26 -21.63 -1.46 3.07
C GLY A 26 -20.88 -0.70 4.18
N ILE A 27 -20.85 -1.18 5.42
CA ILE A 27 -20.20 -0.42 6.51
C ILE A 27 -18.69 -0.70 6.47
N HIS A 28 -17.97 0.10 5.71
CA HIS A 28 -16.51 0.17 5.79
C HIS A 28 -16.15 1.01 7.01
N SER A 29 -15.28 0.49 7.89
CA SER A 29 -14.75 1.27 9.00
C SER A 29 -14.03 2.50 8.46
N MET A 30 -14.60 3.68 8.70
CA MET A 30 -13.94 4.94 8.34
C MET A 30 -12.88 5.26 9.40
N PRO A 31 -11.66 5.67 9.01
CA PRO A 31 -10.64 6.10 9.96
C PRO A 31 -11.14 7.31 10.76
N VAL A 32 -10.80 7.36 12.06
CA VAL A 32 -11.06 8.54 12.90
C VAL A 32 -10.36 9.76 12.27
N PRO A 33 -11.04 10.90 12.09
CA PRO A 33 -10.39 12.11 11.60
C PRO A 33 -9.24 12.51 12.53
N THR A 34 -8.04 12.57 11.98
CA THR A 34 -6.85 13.15 12.63
C THR A 34 -6.35 14.29 11.76
N ASP A 35 -5.55 15.20 12.31
CA ASP A 35 -4.93 16.29 11.53
C ASP A 35 -3.91 15.78 10.49
N VAL A 36 -3.63 14.47 10.48
CA VAL A 36 -2.73 13.81 9.53
C VAL A 36 -3.54 13.28 8.34
N PRO A 37 -3.13 13.57 7.08
CA PRO A 37 -3.81 13.03 5.91
C PRO A 37 -3.77 11.50 5.92
N MET A 38 -4.94 10.88 6.00
CA MET A 38 -5.13 9.44 6.00
C MET A 38 -5.26 8.91 4.57
N CYS A 39 -4.58 7.81 4.25
CA CYS A 39 -4.84 7.07 3.02
C CYS A 39 -6.23 6.44 3.08
N THR A 40 -7.09 6.71 2.10
CA THR A 40 -8.47 6.16 2.01
C THR A 40 -8.60 5.07 0.94
N ALA A 41 -7.49 4.56 0.41
CA ALA A 41 -7.52 3.50 -0.58
C ALA A 41 -8.13 2.23 0.04
N SER A 42 -9.16 1.69 -0.61
CA SER A 42 -9.86 0.48 -0.15
C SER A 42 -9.21 -0.82 -0.59
N GLU A 43 -8.29 -0.76 -1.56
CA GLU A 43 -7.67 -1.92 -2.18
C GLU A 43 -6.15 -1.78 -2.24
N THR A 44 -5.47 -2.93 -2.26
CA THR A 44 -4.02 -3.00 -2.43
C THR A 44 -3.63 -2.75 -3.88
N ALA A 45 -2.63 -1.91 -4.11
CA ALA A 45 -2.04 -1.70 -5.42
C ALA A 45 -0.67 -2.38 -5.54
N HIS A 46 -0.37 -2.89 -6.74
CA HIS A 46 0.92 -3.50 -7.07
C HIS A 46 1.74 -2.56 -7.94
N TYR A 47 3.04 -2.45 -7.63
CA TYR A 47 3.96 -1.59 -8.35
C TYR A 47 5.20 -2.36 -8.80
N SER A 48 5.76 -1.94 -9.93
CA SER A 48 7.09 -2.34 -10.38
C SER A 48 8.03 -1.16 -10.24
N LEU A 49 9.20 -1.39 -9.64
CA LEU A 49 10.21 -0.35 -9.41
C LEU A 49 11.41 -0.59 -10.34
N THR A 50 11.73 0.43 -11.14
CA THR A 50 12.89 0.41 -12.04
C THR A 50 13.89 1.46 -11.61
N PHE A 51 15.07 1.02 -11.17
CA PHE A 51 16.20 1.90 -10.89
C PHE A 51 17.06 2.10 -12.14
N THR A 52 17.32 3.35 -12.50
CA THR A 52 18.23 3.70 -13.61
C THR A 52 19.38 4.52 -13.06
N GLY A 53 20.57 3.93 -13.02
CA GLY A 53 21.79 4.64 -12.64
C GLY A 53 22.10 5.78 -13.63
N LYS A 54 22.24 7.01 -13.12
CA LYS A 54 22.64 8.19 -13.91
C LYS A 54 24.03 8.72 -13.57
N TRP A 55 24.78 7.98 -12.74
CA TRP A 55 26.18 8.25 -12.50
C TRP A 55 27.00 7.83 -13.71
N THR A 56 27.28 8.80 -14.59
CA THR A 56 28.08 8.60 -15.81
C THR A 56 29.26 9.57 -15.81
N GLN A 57 30.33 9.21 -16.54
CA GLN A 57 31.50 10.07 -16.65
C GLN A 57 31.19 11.42 -17.34
N ALA A 58 30.26 11.43 -18.29
CA ALA A 58 29.85 12.67 -18.98
C ALA A 58 29.13 13.64 -18.03
N ALA A 59 28.24 13.13 -17.16
CA ALA A 59 27.51 13.96 -16.20
C ALA A 59 28.35 14.31 -14.96
N PHE A 60 29.24 13.41 -14.54
CA PHE A 60 30.07 13.55 -13.34
C PHE A 60 31.55 13.25 -13.66
N PRO A 61 32.25 14.17 -14.35
CA PRO A 61 33.60 13.90 -14.89
C PRO A 61 34.70 13.91 -13.83
N LYS A 62 34.49 14.63 -12.72
CA LYS A 62 35.51 14.80 -11.69
C LYS A 62 35.73 13.47 -10.95
N GLN A 63 36.93 12.90 -11.11
CA GLN A 63 37.38 11.66 -10.44
C GLN A 63 36.41 10.48 -10.63
N TYR A 64 35.82 10.36 -11.83
CA TYR A 64 34.94 9.23 -12.13
C TYR A 64 35.70 7.89 -12.02
N PRO A 65 35.27 6.95 -11.16
CA PRO A 65 35.98 5.68 -10.98
C PRO A 65 35.89 4.79 -12.23
N VAL A 66 37.04 4.48 -12.83
CA VAL A 66 37.15 3.59 -14.00
C VAL A 66 37.87 2.28 -13.69
N TYR A 67 38.52 2.14 -12.52
CA TYR A 67 39.35 0.99 -12.20
C TYR A 67 39.34 0.63 -10.70
N ARG A 68 39.26 -0.68 -10.43
CA ARG A 68 39.31 -1.38 -9.12
C ARG A 68 38.65 -0.66 -7.93
N PRO A 69 37.29 -0.66 -7.86
CA PRO A 69 36.35 -1.07 -8.90
C PRO A 69 35.93 0.11 -9.79
N PRO A 70 35.40 -0.15 -11.01
CA PRO A 70 34.67 0.87 -11.76
C PRO A 70 33.43 1.38 -10.98
N ALA A 71 32.93 2.56 -11.36
CA ALA A 71 31.71 3.13 -10.81
C ALA A 71 30.53 2.15 -10.92
N GLN A 72 29.91 1.84 -9.79
CA GLN A 72 28.85 0.84 -9.69
C GLN A 72 27.89 1.18 -8.55
N TRP A 73 26.78 0.46 -8.49
CA TRP A 73 25.80 0.52 -7.42
C TRP A 73 25.78 -0.83 -6.68
N SER A 74 25.48 -0.80 -5.38
CA SER A 74 25.16 -2.02 -4.63
C SER A 74 23.79 -2.57 -5.03
N LYS A 75 23.41 -3.71 -4.45
CA LYS A 75 22.05 -4.25 -4.60
C LYS A 75 21.06 -3.29 -3.94
N LEU A 76 19.90 -3.11 -4.57
CA LEU A 76 18.82 -2.33 -4.01
C LEU A 76 18.09 -3.12 -2.93
N ILE A 77 17.78 -2.45 -1.83
CA ILE A 77 17.00 -2.97 -0.71
C ILE A 77 15.90 -1.95 -0.44
N GLY A 78 14.69 -2.42 -0.20
CA GLY A 78 13.54 -1.56 0.07
C GLY A 78 12.40 -2.33 0.71
N VAL A 79 11.47 -1.58 1.30
CA VAL A 79 10.28 -2.11 1.96
C VAL A 79 9.13 -1.13 1.81
N THR A 80 7.93 -1.65 1.57
CA THR A 80 6.68 -0.86 1.66
C THR A 80 6.27 -0.78 3.12
N HIS A 81 6.09 0.43 3.66
CA HIS A 81 5.89 0.67 5.09
C HIS A 81 4.93 1.84 5.35
N SER A 82 4.43 1.93 6.58
CA SER A 82 3.66 3.09 7.08
C SER A 82 4.58 4.24 7.49
N PHE A 83 4.01 5.41 7.80
CA PHE A 83 4.77 6.58 8.23
C PHE A 83 5.64 6.36 9.48
N ASP A 84 5.26 5.45 10.38
CA ASP A 84 5.93 5.24 11.67
C ASP A 84 7.28 4.49 11.56
N TYR A 85 7.60 3.94 10.38
CA TYR A 85 8.86 3.25 10.14
C TYR A 85 9.78 4.09 9.27
N HIS A 86 11.06 4.18 9.65
CA HIS A 86 12.07 4.87 8.86
C HIS A 86 13.23 3.91 8.56
N MET A 87 13.43 3.58 7.28
CA MET A 87 14.62 2.85 6.85
C MET A 87 15.88 3.72 6.96
N TRP A 88 15.78 4.98 6.55
CA TRP A 88 16.78 6.03 6.71
C TRP A 88 16.09 7.40 6.65
N GLN A 89 16.73 8.46 7.17
CA GLN A 89 16.21 9.82 7.11
C GLN A 89 17.35 10.84 7.04
N SER A 90 17.14 11.92 6.29
CA SER A 90 18.10 13.02 6.21
C SER A 90 18.28 13.68 7.58
N ASN A 91 19.52 14.05 7.91
CA ASN A 91 19.93 14.65 9.19
C ASN A 91 19.73 13.75 10.42
N GLU A 92 19.44 12.46 10.23
CA GLU A 92 19.33 11.47 11.30
C GLU A 92 20.49 10.47 11.26
N PHE A 93 20.70 9.74 12.35
CA PHE A 93 21.73 8.71 12.41
C PHE A 93 21.35 7.48 11.59
N ALA A 94 22.33 6.93 10.86
CA ALA A 94 22.17 5.63 10.21
C ALA A 94 22.01 4.51 11.24
N SER A 95 21.05 3.62 11.02
CA SER A 95 20.94 2.38 11.80
C SER A 95 22.14 1.46 11.54
N ASN A 96 22.36 0.46 12.39
CA ASN A 96 23.43 -0.51 12.19
C ASN A 96 23.35 -1.20 10.83
N GLY A 97 22.14 -1.56 10.38
CA GLY A 97 21.93 -2.22 9.09
C GLY A 97 22.13 -1.31 7.87
N VAL A 98 21.98 0.00 8.00
CA VAL A 98 22.29 0.96 6.92
C VAL A 98 23.79 1.26 6.84
N ARG A 99 24.50 1.11 7.96
CA ARG A 99 25.95 1.33 8.05
C ARG A 99 26.76 0.19 7.43
N GLU A 100 26.25 -1.04 7.49
CA GLU A 100 26.88 -2.26 6.94
C GLU A 100 26.80 -2.34 5.41
#